data_AF-A0A2K8P9F6-F1
#
_entry.id   AF-A0A2K8P9F6-F1
#
_cell.length_a   1.000
_cell.length_b   1.000
_cell.length_c   1.000
_cell.angle_alpha   90.00
_cell.angle_beta   90.00
_cell.angle_gamma   90.00
#
_symmetry.space_group_name_H-M   'P 1'
#
loop_
_entity.id
_entity.type
_entity.pdbx_description
1 polymer ?
#
loop_
_entity_poly.entity_id
_entity_poly.type
_entity_poly.pdbx_seq_one_letter_code
_entity_poly.pdbx_strand_id
1 'polypeptide(L)'
;MARARDAWEDLPFPLRREVRRFRRHSGPNGTLVIGGLPVDQRALPATPAVPGSVQPRATVSAAVLTMVACGLGEPLAYRAEKSGSLVQDVVPVPGQESFHGNAGSVPLSFHTENGFHPHPPDYVISLCLRADHDRIAGMRVAGIRQALPLLTPASRQALFAPEFVTTPPPSFSPDAAANKSGVEPRPVLSGAVEDPDIRMAQLVTTPLTPRAAAALTAFGRACEVTARTLCLNPGDLVIIDNRVTVHGRTAFHPRCDGADRWLQRTYVTTDLPRSRDHRPHDGHVLAR
;
A
#
# COMPACT_ATOMS: atom_id res chain seq x y z
N MET A 1 6.10 -8.17 -18.35
CA MET A 1 6.47 -9.05 -17.22
C MET A 1 7.79 -9.74 -17.43
N ALA A 2 7.91 -10.79 -18.25
CA ALA A 2 9.19 -11.51 -18.45
C ALA A 2 10.39 -10.57 -18.74
N ARG A 3 10.27 -9.68 -19.73
CA ARG A 3 11.30 -8.68 -20.06
C ARG A 3 11.69 -7.76 -18.90
N ALA A 4 10.74 -7.40 -18.02
CA ALA A 4 11.03 -6.56 -16.85
C ALA A 4 11.75 -7.34 -15.76
N ARG A 5 11.48 -8.66 -15.64
CA ARG A 5 12.23 -9.54 -14.75
C ARG A 5 13.67 -9.71 -15.22
N ASP A 6 13.87 -9.92 -16.52
CA ASP A 6 15.21 -10.06 -17.09
C ASP A 6 15.99 -8.74 -16.96
N ALA A 7 15.37 -7.61 -17.33
CA ALA A 7 15.99 -6.29 -17.23
C ALA A 7 16.28 -5.85 -15.79
N TRP A 8 15.57 -6.39 -14.79
CA TRP A 8 15.92 -6.15 -13.39
C TRP A 8 17.33 -6.62 -13.07
N GLU A 9 17.80 -7.74 -13.64
CA GLU A 9 19.13 -8.29 -13.35
C GLU A 9 20.27 -7.42 -13.88
N ASP A 10 19.99 -6.62 -14.92
CA ASP A 10 20.94 -5.67 -15.53
C ASP A 10 20.97 -4.31 -14.81
N LEU A 11 20.10 -4.07 -13.83
CA LEU A 11 20.11 -2.82 -13.06
C LEU A 11 21.37 -2.67 -12.20
N PRO A 12 21.76 -1.43 -11.83
CA PRO A 12 22.96 -1.17 -11.06
C PRO A 12 23.05 -2.02 -9.80
N PHE A 13 24.21 -2.65 -9.58
CA PHE A 13 24.46 -3.52 -8.43
C PHE A 13 24.08 -2.89 -7.07
N PRO A 14 24.39 -1.60 -6.79
CA PRO A 14 23.99 -0.99 -5.52
C PRO A 14 22.48 -1.00 -5.31
N LEU A 15 21.70 -0.71 -6.35
CA LEU A 15 20.23 -0.73 -6.29
C LEU A 15 19.71 -2.13 -5.97
N ARG A 16 20.15 -3.13 -6.73
CA ARG A 16 19.72 -4.53 -6.52
C ARG A 16 20.10 -5.04 -5.14
N ARG A 17 21.30 -4.69 -4.65
CA ARG A 17 21.77 -5.07 -3.32
C ARG A 17 20.91 -4.47 -2.22
N GLU A 18 20.58 -3.18 -2.28
CA GLU A 18 19.77 -2.54 -1.25
C GLU A 18 18.32 -3.04 -1.26
N VAL A 19 17.73 -3.29 -2.43
CA VAL A 19 16.39 -3.92 -2.52
C VAL A 19 16.40 -5.33 -1.92
N ARG A 20 17.43 -6.14 -2.18
CA ARG A 20 17.58 -7.48 -1.57
C ARG A 20 17.77 -7.41 -0.05
N ARG A 21 18.55 -6.44 0.45
CA ARG A 21 18.73 -6.21 1.90
C ARG A 21 17.41 -5.83 2.56
N PHE A 22 16.67 -4.90 1.95
CA PHE A 22 15.34 -4.49 2.42
C PHE A 22 14.35 -5.66 2.44
N ARG A 23 14.33 -6.49 1.39
CA ARG A 23 13.50 -7.69 1.33
C ARG A 23 13.78 -8.64 2.51
N ARG A 24 15.06 -8.82 2.87
CA ARG A 24 15.43 -9.68 4.00
C ARG A 24 15.11 -9.05 5.36
N HIS A 25 15.37 -7.74 5.49
CA HIS A 25 15.15 -6.95 6.69
C HIS A 25 14.71 -5.52 6.32
N SER A 26 13.43 -5.23 6.43
CA SER A 26 12.83 -3.94 6.06
C SER A 26 13.12 -2.80 7.07
N GLY A 27 13.94 -3.09 8.08
CA GLY A 27 14.39 -2.13 9.08
C GLY A 27 13.30 -1.69 10.07
N PRO A 28 13.61 -0.76 10.97
CA PRO A 28 12.69 -0.33 12.03
C PRO A 28 11.41 0.35 11.50
N ASN A 29 11.45 0.92 10.30
CA ASN A 29 10.32 1.65 9.73
C ASN A 29 9.55 0.85 8.66
N GLY A 30 10.06 -0.31 8.24
CA GLY A 30 9.47 -1.10 7.15
C GLY A 30 9.33 -0.32 5.83
N THR A 31 10.25 0.61 5.55
CA THR A 31 10.19 1.47 4.35
C THR A 31 11.58 1.72 3.78
N LEU A 32 11.70 1.67 2.44
CA LEU A 32 12.88 2.07 1.67
C LEU A 32 12.49 3.16 0.67
N VAL A 33 13.29 4.22 0.57
CA VAL A 33 13.12 5.29 -0.43
C VAL A 33 14.32 5.27 -1.37
N ILE A 34 14.04 5.28 -2.67
CA ILE A 34 15.02 5.27 -3.74
C ILE A 34 14.80 6.54 -4.57
N GLY A 35 15.72 7.48 -4.46
CA GLY A 35 15.63 8.77 -5.16
C GLY A 35 16.31 8.75 -6.52
N GLY A 36 15.92 9.71 -7.38
CA GLY A 36 16.60 9.99 -8.65
C GLY A 36 16.33 8.98 -9.77
N LEU A 37 15.24 8.23 -9.71
CA LEU A 37 14.83 7.34 -10.80
C LEU A 37 14.33 8.14 -12.02
N PRO A 38 14.45 7.58 -13.24
CA PRO A 38 14.18 8.34 -14.45
C PRO A 38 12.68 8.65 -14.60
N VAL A 39 12.35 9.92 -14.45
CA VAL A 39 11.03 10.51 -14.72
C VAL A 39 11.25 11.78 -15.54
N ASP A 40 10.90 11.74 -16.82
CA ASP A 40 10.92 12.94 -17.67
C ASP A 40 9.63 13.74 -17.48
N GLN A 41 9.69 14.70 -16.55
CA GLN A 41 8.54 15.56 -16.24
C GLN A 41 8.06 16.41 -17.41
N ARG A 42 8.93 16.72 -18.39
CA ARG A 42 8.57 17.52 -19.56
C ARG A 42 7.77 16.70 -20.58
N ALA A 43 8.01 15.39 -20.61
CA ALA A 43 7.28 14.45 -21.47
C ALA A 43 6.01 13.90 -20.81
N LEU A 44 5.78 14.12 -19.51
CA LEU A 44 4.56 13.68 -18.84
C LEU A 44 3.35 14.42 -19.40
N PRO A 45 2.25 13.72 -19.73
CA PRO A 45 0.99 14.38 -20.08
C PRO A 45 0.39 15.08 -18.85
N ALA A 46 -0.74 15.74 -19.07
CA ALA A 46 -1.60 16.19 -17.98
C ALA A 46 -1.89 15.02 -17.02
N THR A 47 -1.87 15.30 -15.72
CA THR A 47 -2.25 14.34 -14.67
C THR A 47 -3.66 13.83 -14.98
N PRO A 48 -3.86 12.51 -15.08
CA PRO A 48 -5.19 11.95 -15.26
C PRO A 48 -6.13 12.38 -14.12
N ALA A 49 -7.36 12.76 -14.44
CA ALA A 49 -8.37 13.21 -13.47
C ALA A 49 -9.61 12.31 -13.48
N VAL A 50 -9.46 11.04 -13.86
CA VAL A 50 -10.56 10.08 -14.02
C VAL A 50 -10.51 8.97 -12.97
N PRO A 51 -11.67 8.55 -12.43
CA PRO A 51 -11.74 7.37 -11.56
C PRO A 51 -11.13 6.17 -12.27
N GLY A 52 -10.42 5.33 -11.52
CA GLY A 52 -9.89 4.10 -12.11
C GLY A 52 -8.67 4.26 -13.03
N SER A 53 -8.05 5.46 -13.12
CA SER A 53 -6.86 5.66 -13.98
C SER A 53 -5.74 4.66 -13.71
N VAL A 54 -5.16 4.14 -14.79
CA VAL A 54 -4.13 3.10 -14.82
C VAL A 54 -3.15 3.36 -15.97
N GLN A 55 -2.03 2.66 -15.95
CA GLN A 55 -1.02 2.72 -17.00
C GLN A 55 -1.01 1.43 -17.85
N PRO A 56 -1.82 1.33 -18.92
CA PRO A 56 -1.92 0.13 -19.75
C PRO A 56 -0.79 0.02 -20.79
N ARG A 57 -0.12 1.14 -21.10
CA ARG A 57 0.96 1.22 -22.09
C ARG A 57 2.32 1.16 -21.41
N ALA A 58 3.30 0.62 -22.12
CA ALA A 58 4.70 0.67 -21.69
C ALA A 58 5.19 2.14 -21.65
N THR A 59 5.65 2.57 -20.48
CA THR A 59 6.33 3.84 -20.24
C THR A 59 7.59 3.58 -19.43
N VAL A 60 8.51 4.56 -19.40
CA VAL A 60 9.71 4.47 -18.56
C VAL A 60 9.35 4.25 -17.10
N SER A 61 8.38 5.00 -16.58
CA SER A 61 7.90 4.88 -15.20
C SER A 61 7.32 3.50 -14.89
N ALA A 62 6.48 2.95 -15.77
CA ALA A 62 5.90 1.62 -15.60
C ALA A 62 6.97 0.53 -15.65
N ALA A 63 7.96 0.69 -16.54
CA ALA A 63 9.08 -0.23 -16.65
C ALA A 63 9.94 -0.23 -15.39
N VAL A 64 10.37 0.94 -14.90
CA VAL A 64 11.14 1.09 -13.65
C VAL A 64 10.41 0.43 -12.49
N LEU A 65 9.15 0.78 -12.30
CA LEU A 65 8.35 0.31 -11.18
C LEU A 65 8.16 -1.22 -11.24
N THR A 66 7.89 -1.77 -12.42
CA THR A 66 7.75 -3.22 -12.63
C THR A 66 9.09 -3.96 -12.44
N MET A 67 10.22 -3.41 -12.89
CA MET A 67 11.55 -4.01 -12.68
C MET A 67 11.87 -4.12 -11.18
N VAL A 68 11.66 -3.03 -10.42
CA VAL A 68 11.87 -3.05 -8.96
C VAL A 68 10.94 -4.05 -8.27
N ALA A 69 9.68 -4.14 -8.73
CA ALA A 69 8.72 -5.13 -8.23
C ALA A 69 9.19 -6.58 -8.46
N CYS A 70 9.70 -6.90 -9.65
CA CYS A 70 10.31 -8.20 -9.97
C CYS A 70 11.55 -8.49 -9.10
N GLY A 71 12.25 -7.46 -8.64
CA GLY A 71 13.40 -7.60 -7.74
C GLY A 71 13.05 -8.00 -6.30
N LEU A 72 11.84 -7.67 -5.86
CA LEU A 72 11.32 -8.04 -4.53
C LEU A 72 10.59 -9.40 -4.54
N GLY A 73 9.97 -9.74 -5.66
CA GLY A 73 9.11 -10.90 -5.83
C GLY A 73 8.42 -10.84 -7.19
N GLU A 74 7.09 -10.90 -7.20
CA GLU A 74 6.30 -10.82 -8.43
C GLU A 74 5.21 -9.73 -8.30
N PRO A 75 5.01 -8.90 -9.35
CA PRO A 75 3.89 -7.99 -9.41
C PRO A 75 2.54 -8.68 -9.21
N LEU A 76 1.67 -8.00 -8.50
CA LEU A 76 0.35 -8.47 -8.10
C LEU A 76 -0.69 -7.38 -8.38
N ALA A 77 -1.90 -7.77 -8.77
CA ALA A 77 -3.06 -6.89 -8.80
C ALA A 77 -4.34 -7.65 -8.45
N TYR A 78 -5.39 -6.92 -8.14
CA TYR A 78 -6.71 -7.47 -7.79
C TYR A 78 -7.70 -7.04 -8.85
N ARG A 79 -8.47 -7.96 -9.44
CA ARG A 79 -9.46 -7.65 -10.48
C ARG A 79 -10.49 -6.62 -10.00
N ALA A 80 -10.88 -6.73 -8.73
CA ALA A 80 -11.80 -5.84 -8.03
C ALA A 80 -11.25 -4.41 -7.81
N GLU A 81 -9.95 -4.19 -8.00
CA GLU A 81 -9.29 -2.89 -7.82
C GLU A 81 -8.63 -2.47 -9.12
N LYS A 82 -8.97 -1.27 -9.64
CA LYS A 82 -8.35 -0.72 -10.86
C LYS A 82 -8.39 -1.73 -12.03
N SER A 83 -9.45 -2.53 -12.10
CA SER A 83 -9.67 -3.57 -13.11
C SER A 83 -8.53 -4.59 -13.23
N GLY A 84 -7.75 -4.79 -12.17
CA GLY A 84 -6.60 -5.71 -12.18
C GLY A 84 -5.36 -5.17 -12.91
N SER A 85 -5.25 -3.87 -13.15
CA SER A 85 -4.02 -3.30 -13.71
C SER A 85 -2.86 -3.42 -12.73
N LEU A 86 -1.70 -3.85 -13.24
CA LEU A 86 -0.46 -3.97 -12.47
C LEU A 86 0.12 -2.61 -12.09
N VAL A 87 0.01 -1.63 -12.98
CA VAL A 87 0.45 -0.25 -12.72
C VAL A 87 -0.77 0.65 -12.66
N GLN A 88 -0.97 1.25 -11.49
CA GLN A 88 -2.17 2.00 -11.12
C GLN A 88 -1.82 3.45 -10.84
N ASP A 89 -2.57 4.41 -11.38
CA ASP A 89 -2.35 5.80 -11.04
C ASP A 89 -3.04 6.15 -9.71
N VAL A 90 -2.31 6.88 -8.88
CA VAL A 90 -2.77 7.51 -7.64
C VAL A 90 -2.76 9.01 -7.88
N VAL A 91 -3.93 9.53 -8.25
CA VAL A 91 -4.18 10.90 -8.73
C VAL A 91 -5.47 11.40 -8.09
N PRO A 92 -5.58 12.69 -7.75
CA PRO A 92 -6.85 13.23 -7.30
C PRO A 92 -7.88 13.20 -8.42
N VAL A 93 -9.14 12.92 -8.07
CA VAL A 93 -10.25 12.91 -9.02
C VAL A 93 -11.30 13.93 -8.56
N PRO A 94 -11.69 14.90 -9.41
CA PRO A 94 -12.73 15.87 -9.08
C PRO A 94 -14.03 15.18 -8.63
N GLY A 95 -14.62 15.66 -7.54
CA GLY A 95 -15.85 15.11 -6.96
C GLY A 95 -15.62 13.86 -6.09
N GLN A 96 -14.37 13.44 -5.87
CA GLN A 96 -14.01 12.35 -4.95
C GLN A 96 -13.16 12.83 -3.78
N GLU A 97 -13.15 14.12 -3.45
CA GLU A 97 -12.26 14.72 -2.47
C GLU A 97 -12.34 14.01 -1.10
N SER A 98 -13.56 13.66 -0.66
CA SER A 98 -13.85 12.97 0.60
C SER A 98 -13.65 11.45 0.56
N PHE A 99 -13.26 10.89 -0.59
CA PHE A 99 -13.04 9.45 -0.74
C PHE A 99 -11.76 9.01 -0.03
N HIS A 100 -11.88 8.01 0.85
CA HIS A 100 -10.74 7.45 1.59
C HIS A 100 -10.02 6.40 0.75
N GLY A 101 -9.34 6.88 -0.31
CA GLY A 101 -8.57 6.03 -1.22
C GLY A 101 -7.68 6.84 -2.16
N ASN A 102 -7.24 6.19 -3.23
CA ASN A 102 -6.29 6.76 -4.20
C ASN A 102 -6.77 8.06 -4.89
N ALA A 103 -8.08 8.24 -5.03
CA ALA A 103 -8.70 9.35 -5.74
C ALA A 103 -9.02 10.59 -4.89
N GLY A 104 -9.11 10.44 -3.56
CA GLY A 104 -9.49 11.55 -2.68
C GLY A 104 -8.31 12.44 -2.29
N SER A 105 -8.62 13.52 -1.57
CA SER A 105 -7.68 14.56 -1.15
C SER A 105 -7.78 14.95 0.33
N VAL A 106 -8.76 14.41 1.07
CA VAL A 106 -8.81 14.44 2.55
C VAL A 106 -7.69 13.59 3.17
N PRO A 107 -7.44 13.70 4.49
CA PRO A 107 -6.50 12.80 5.16
C PRO A 107 -6.90 11.34 4.93
N LEU A 108 -5.96 10.55 4.45
CA LEU A 108 -6.13 9.11 4.31
C LEU A 108 -5.60 8.43 5.56
N SER A 109 -6.50 7.83 6.33
CA SER A 109 -6.21 7.12 7.57
C SER A 109 -5.24 5.96 7.38
N PHE A 110 -4.54 5.58 8.45
CA PHE A 110 -3.58 4.49 8.41
C PHE A 110 -4.25 3.16 8.08
N HIS A 111 -3.64 2.44 7.15
CA HIS A 111 -4.07 1.11 6.75
C HIS A 111 -2.89 0.28 6.25
N THR A 112 -3.04 -1.04 6.39
CA THR A 112 -2.37 -2.06 5.61
C THR A 112 -3.13 -2.18 4.28
N GLU A 113 -2.43 -2.14 3.15
CA GLU A 113 -3.07 -2.27 1.84
C GLU A 113 -3.73 -3.64 1.72
N ASN A 114 -5.01 -3.65 1.36
CA ASN A 114 -5.79 -4.86 1.14
C ASN A 114 -5.67 -5.93 2.25
N GLY A 115 -5.45 -5.53 3.52
CA GLY A 115 -5.26 -6.45 4.65
C GLY A 115 -6.47 -7.36 4.98
N PHE A 116 -7.64 -7.05 4.40
CA PHE A 116 -8.83 -7.91 4.45
C PHE A 116 -8.69 -9.16 3.58
N HIS A 117 -7.92 -9.07 2.48
CA HIS A 117 -7.76 -10.13 1.48
C HIS A 117 -6.99 -11.32 2.07
N PRO A 118 -7.29 -12.58 1.68
CA PRO A 118 -6.50 -13.74 2.09
C PRO A 118 -5.02 -13.64 1.68
N HIS A 119 -4.79 -13.08 0.50
CA HIS A 119 -3.48 -12.77 -0.08
C HIS A 119 -3.29 -11.26 -0.19
N PRO A 120 -3.04 -10.52 0.91
CA PRO A 120 -2.68 -9.11 0.83
C PRO A 120 -1.31 -9.00 0.14
N PRO A 121 -0.97 -7.84 -0.45
CA PRO A 121 0.35 -7.67 -1.03
C PRO A 121 1.40 -7.62 0.09
N ASP A 122 2.57 -8.20 -0.17
CA ASP A 122 3.68 -8.16 0.77
C ASP A 122 4.37 -6.79 0.75
N TYR A 123 4.45 -6.16 -0.44
CA TYR A 123 4.95 -4.80 -0.61
C TYR A 123 4.01 -3.92 -1.41
N VAL A 124 3.97 -2.65 -1.05
CA VAL A 124 3.39 -1.57 -1.85
C VAL A 124 4.53 -0.71 -2.38
N ILE A 125 4.61 -0.55 -3.70
CA ILE A 125 5.61 0.30 -4.35
C ILE A 125 4.90 1.49 -4.98
N SER A 126 5.39 2.70 -4.71
CA SER A 126 4.89 3.92 -5.36
C SER A 126 6.03 4.76 -5.92
N LEU A 127 5.97 5.12 -7.21
CA LEU A 127 6.88 6.05 -7.87
C LEU A 127 6.19 7.40 -8.06
N CYS A 128 6.82 8.48 -7.61
CA CYS A 128 6.34 9.83 -7.84
C CYS A 128 6.70 10.31 -9.24
N LEU A 129 5.68 10.67 -10.02
CA LEU A 129 5.85 11.30 -11.34
C LEU A 129 5.72 12.81 -11.26
N ARG A 130 4.79 13.28 -10.43
CA ARG A 130 4.52 14.70 -10.19
C ARG A 130 4.16 14.90 -8.72
N ALA A 131 4.81 15.84 -8.05
CA ALA A 131 4.44 16.23 -6.69
C ALA A 131 3.20 17.15 -6.71
N ASP A 132 2.53 17.31 -5.58
CA ASP A 132 1.49 18.32 -5.46
C ASP A 132 2.08 19.74 -5.53
N HIS A 133 1.27 20.69 -5.99
CA HIS A 133 1.66 22.09 -6.19
C HIS A 133 2.33 22.72 -4.97
N ASP A 134 1.73 22.52 -3.80
CA ASP A 134 2.13 23.20 -2.57
C ASP A 134 3.13 22.38 -1.74
N ARG A 135 3.51 21.18 -2.22
CA ARG A 135 4.44 20.24 -1.56
C ARG A 135 4.02 19.84 -0.14
N ILE A 136 2.72 19.74 0.11
CA ILE A 136 2.12 19.39 1.40
C ILE A 136 1.56 17.96 1.44
N ALA A 137 1.35 17.32 0.28
CA ALA A 137 0.78 15.98 0.19
C ALA A 137 1.83 14.91 0.55
N GLY A 138 1.98 14.64 1.84
CA GLY A 138 2.92 13.69 2.39
C GLY A 138 2.32 12.29 2.54
N MET A 139 3.05 11.28 2.06
CA MET A 139 2.78 9.88 2.40
C MET A 139 3.18 9.64 3.85
N ARG A 140 2.22 9.23 4.69
CA ARG A 140 2.48 8.91 6.09
C ARG A 140 2.76 7.43 6.21
N VAL A 141 3.79 7.04 6.96
CA VAL A 141 4.13 5.64 7.24
C VAL A 141 4.38 5.45 8.73
N ALA A 142 3.88 4.37 9.32
CA ALA A 142 4.12 4.01 10.72
C ALA A 142 4.39 2.50 10.82
N GLY A 143 5.59 2.15 11.29
CA GLY A 143 6.03 0.75 11.42
C GLY A 143 5.73 0.18 12.80
N ILE A 144 5.28 -1.08 12.86
CA ILE A 144 4.99 -1.78 14.13
C ILE A 144 6.19 -1.84 15.06
N ARG A 145 7.40 -1.97 14.51
CA ARG A 145 8.65 -2.02 15.30
C ARG A 145 8.90 -0.74 16.10
N GLN A 146 8.35 0.40 15.68
CA GLN A 146 8.38 1.67 16.42
C GLN A 146 7.16 1.84 17.33
N ALA A 147 5.98 1.41 16.87
CA ALA A 147 4.73 1.58 17.61
C ALA A 147 4.56 0.57 18.77
N LEU A 148 5.02 -0.68 18.60
CA LEU A 148 4.84 -1.78 19.55
C LEU A 148 5.40 -1.46 20.95
N PRO A 149 6.61 -0.86 21.11
CA PRO A 149 7.13 -0.44 22.42
C PRO A 149 6.21 0.51 23.19
N LEU A 150 5.40 1.32 22.49
CA LEU A 150 4.49 2.29 23.12
C LEU A 150 3.18 1.65 23.64
N LEU A 151 2.94 0.38 23.31
CA LEU A 151 1.73 -0.34 23.71
C LEU A 151 1.92 -1.04 25.05
N THR A 152 0.91 -0.92 25.91
CA THR A 152 0.84 -1.69 27.16
C THR A 152 0.74 -3.19 26.89
N PRO A 153 1.16 -4.06 27.84
CA PRO A 153 1.00 -5.52 27.70
C PRO A 153 -0.46 -5.94 27.43
N ALA A 154 -1.43 -5.30 28.09
CA ALA A 154 -2.85 -5.57 27.89
C ALA A 154 -3.33 -5.19 26.47
N SER A 155 -2.88 -4.05 25.95
CA SER A 155 -3.18 -3.65 24.56
C SER A 155 -2.59 -4.64 23.56
N ARG A 156 -1.35 -5.10 23.77
CA ARG A 156 -0.72 -6.11 22.91
C ARG A 156 -1.54 -7.40 22.93
N GLN A 157 -1.86 -7.92 24.12
CA GLN A 157 -2.66 -9.14 24.27
C GLN A 157 -4.00 -9.04 23.51
N ALA A 158 -4.70 -7.91 23.62
CA ALA A 158 -5.95 -7.69 22.91
C ALA A 158 -5.75 -7.64 21.38
N LEU A 159 -4.69 -6.99 20.88
CA LEU A 159 -4.38 -6.91 19.45
C LEU A 159 -4.01 -8.26 18.81
N PHE A 160 -3.47 -9.21 19.59
CA PHE A 160 -3.21 -10.60 19.18
C PHE A 160 -4.43 -11.53 19.32
N ALA A 161 -5.53 -11.07 19.93
CA ALA A 161 -6.76 -11.86 20.05
C ALA A 161 -7.63 -11.70 18.79
N PRO A 162 -8.39 -12.73 18.37
CA PRO A 162 -9.30 -12.67 17.23
C PRO A 162 -10.57 -11.88 17.56
N GLU A 163 -10.41 -10.60 17.86
CA GLU A 163 -11.48 -9.70 18.32
C GLU A 163 -11.71 -8.52 17.37
N PHE A 164 -11.30 -8.66 16.10
CA PHE A 164 -11.44 -7.61 15.09
C PHE A 164 -12.00 -8.17 13.79
N VAL A 165 -12.90 -7.42 13.17
CA VAL A 165 -13.42 -7.71 11.82
C VAL A 165 -12.98 -6.59 10.90
N THR A 166 -12.30 -6.92 9.80
CA THR A 166 -11.94 -5.94 8.76
C THR A 166 -12.82 -6.16 7.55
N THR A 167 -13.72 -5.21 7.29
CA THR A 167 -14.69 -5.32 6.20
C THR A 167 -14.02 -4.99 4.85
N PRO A 168 -14.05 -5.89 3.86
CA PRO A 168 -13.64 -5.58 2.50
C PRO A 168 -14.47 -4.43 1.93
N PRO A 169 -13.89 -3.56 1.07
CA PRO A 169 -14.67 -2.57 0.34
C PRO A 169 -15.65 -3.26 -0.62
N PRO A 170 -16.76 -2.60 -0.99
CA PRO A 170 -17.81 -3.20 -1.83
C PRO A 170 -17.32 -3.79 -3.15
N SER A 171 -16.26 -3.24 -3.76
CA SER A 171 -15.72 -3.74 -5.03
C SER A 171 -15.10 -5.14 -4.92
N PHE A 172 -14.61 -5.54 -3.74
CA PHE A 172 -14.02 -6.87 -3.50
C PHE A 172 -15.03 -7.89 -3.00
N SER A 173 -16.20 -7.44 -2.55
CA SER A 173 -17.25 -8.32 -2.07
C SER A 173 -18.61 -7.68 -2.32
N PRO A 174 -19.09 -7.64 -3.58
CA PRO A 174 -20.40 -7.09 -3.91
C PRO A 174 -21.53 -7.80 -3.13
N ASP A 175 -21.35 -9.09 -2.83
CA ASP A 175 -22.31 -9.89 -2.05
C ASP A 175 -22.18 -9.74 -0.52
N ALA A 176 -21.06 -9.21 0.00
CA ALA A 176 -20.89 -9.01 1.45
C ALA A 176 -21.79 -7.90 2.00
N ALA A 177 -22.33 -7.03 1.12
CA ALA A 177 -23.36 -6.06 1.49
C ALA A 177 -24.67 -6.74 1.94
N ALA A 178 -24.93 -7.98 1.48
CA ALA A 178 -26.14 -8.73 1.80
C ALA A 178 -25.97 -9.68 3.02
N ASN A 179 -24.75 -10.06 3.38
CA ASN A 179 -24.48 -10.97 4.51
C ASN A 179 -23.22 -10.55 5.29
N LYS A 180 -23.40 -9.82 6.40
CA LYS A 180 -22.32 -9.51 7.37
C LYS A 180 -21.80 -10.74 8.13
N SER A 181 -22.40 -11.91 7.92
CA SER A 181 -22.16 -13.16 8.66
C SER A 181 -20.92 -13.95 8.22
N GLY A 182 -20.19 -13.53 7.19
CA GLY A 182 -19.09 -14.31 6.61
C GLY A 182 -17.66 -13.83 6.92
N VAL A 183 -17.46 -12.71 7.64
CA VAL A 183 -16.10 -12.22 7.94
C VAL A 183 -15.66 -12.69 9.32
N GLU A 184 -14.83 -13.72 9.34
CA GLU A 184 -14.28 -14.28 10.56
C GLU A 184 -13.46 -13.24 11.36
N PRO A 185 -13.68 -13.14 12.69
CA PRO A 185 -12.84 -12.35 13.57
C PRO A 185 -11.37 -12.78 13.46
N ARG A 186 -10.47 -11.80 13.45
CA ARG A 186 -9.03 -11.99 13.31
C ARG A 186 -8.28 -11.02 14.21
N PRO A 187 -7.03 -11.34 14.58
CA PRO A 187 -6.20 -10.40 15.29
C PRO A 187 -5.67 -9.28 14.36
N VAL A 188 -5.37 -8.13 14.95
CA VAL A 188 -4.66 -7.03 14.26
C VAL A 188 -3.17 -7.34 14.15
N LEU A 189 -2.60 -7.98 15.16
CA LEU A 189 -1.20 -8.40 15.20
C LEU A 189 -1.10 -9.93 15.14
N SER A 190 -0.17 -10.45 14.35
CA SER A 190 0.05 -11.90 14.24
C SER A 190 1.52 -12.24 13.99
N GLY A 191 1.88 -13.52 14.08
CA GLY A 191 3.28 -13.95 13.98
C GLY A 191 4.03 -13.85 15.31
N ALA A 192 5.31 -13.44 15.26
CA ALA A 192 6.16 -13.34 16.43
C ALA A 192 5.71 -12.19 17.35
N VAL A 193 5.77 -12.40 18.67
CA VAL A 193 5.25 -11.41 19.64
C VAL A 193 6.11 -10.15 19.69
N GLU A 194 7.41 -10.31 19.45
CA GLU A 194 8.44 -9.28 19.47
C GLU A 194 8.61 -8.53 18.12
N ASP A 195 8.22 -9.16 17.00
CA ASP A 195 8.24 -8.58 15.66
C ASP A 195 7.00 -9.02 14.85
N PRO A 196 5.79 -8.58 15.24
CA PRO A 196 4.55 -9.06 14.62
C PRO A 196 4.28 -8.40 13.27
N ASP A 197 3.54 -9.12 12.43
CA ASP A 197 2.89 -8.55 11.26
C ASP A 197 1.59 -7.82 11.68
N ILE A 198 1.21 -6.79 10.93
CA ILE A 198 0.00 -5.97 11.09
C ILE A 198 -1.01 -6.31 10.00
N ARG A 199 -2.28 -6.43 10.37
CA ARG A 199 -3.42 -6.34 9.45
C ARG A 199 -4.50 -5.44 10.04
N MET A 200 -4.52 -4.19 9.61
CA MET A 200 -5.57 -3.25 10.00
C MET A 200 -5.89 -2.24 8.90
N ALA A 201 -7.06 -1.64 8.98
CA ALA A 201 -7.37 -0.38 8.31
C ALA A 201 -8.27 0.43 9.24
N GLN A 202 -7.81 1.62 9.68
CA GLN A 202 -8.47 2.37 10.76
C GLN A 202 -9.97 2.61 10.54
N LEU A 203 -10.41 2.77 9.29
CA LEU A 203 -11.81 3.08 8.97
C LEU A 203 -12.71 1.85 8.84
N VAL A 204 -12.14 0.66 8.64
CA VAL A 204 -12.92 -0.56 8.32
C VAL A 204 -12.58 -1.76 9.22
N THR A 205 -11.63 -1.63 10.13
CA THR A 205 -11.37 -2.59 11.21
C THR A 205 -12.25 -2.26 12.42
N THR A 206 -13.24 -3.12 12.67
CA THR A 206 -14.20 -3.00 13.77
C THR A 206 -13.78 -3.90 14.93
N PRO A 207 -13.53 -3.35 16.14
CA PRO A 207 -13.30 -4.14 17.35
C PRO A 207 -14.61 -4.76 17.85
N LEU A 208 -14.54 -5.99 18.35
CA LEU A 208 -15.71 -6.75 18.83
C LEU A 208 -15.91 -6.70 20.35
N THR A 209 -14.92 -6.20 21.10
CA THR A 209 -14.96 -6.12 22.56
C THR A 209 -14.51 -4.74 23.04
N PRO A 210 -14.87 -4.32 24.27
CA PRO A 210 -14.35 -3.07 24.84
C PRO A 210 -12.82 -3.03 24.93
N ARG A 211 -12.18 -4.16 25.26
CA ARG A 211 -10.71 -4.25 25.33
C ARG A 211 -10.07 -4.11 23.94
N ALA A 212 -10.68 -4.70 22.90
CA ALA A 212 -10.24 -4.56 21.53
C ALA A 212 -10.37 -3.11 21.05
N ALA A 213 -11.46 -2.43 21.39
CA ALA A 213 -11.66 -1.03 21.02
C ALA A 213 -10.63 -0.09 21.68
N ALA A 214 -10.36 -0.29 22.97
CA ALA A 214 -9.33 0.45 23.69
C ALA A 214 -7.93 0.18 23.10
N ALA A 215 -7.63 -1.07 22.77
CA ALA A 215 -6.35 -1.48 22.20
C ALA A 215 -6.14 -0.94 20.78
N LEU A 216 -7.16 -0.97 19.93
CA LEU A 216 -7.12 -0.40 18.58
C LEU A 216 -6.92 1.13 18.63
N THR A 217 -7.59 1.81 19.56
CA THR A 217 -7.40 3.25 19.78
C THR A 217 -5.97 3.55 20.25
N ALA A 218 -5.44 2.77 21.20
CA ALA A 218 -4.06 2.91 21.66
C ALA A 218 -3.06 2.66 20.53
N PHE A 219 -3.32 1.66 19.67
CA PHE A 219 -2.49 1.39 18.51
C PHE A 219 -2.52 2.53 17.49
N GLY A 220 -3.70 3.06 17.17
CA GLY A 220 -3.84 4.24 16.33
C GLY A 220 -3.01 5.42 16.85
N ARG A 221 -3.06 5.71 18.16
CA ARG A 221 -2.21 6.75 18.77
C ARG A 221 -0.72 6.45 18.67
N ALA A 222 -0.30 5.20 18.88
CA ALA A 222 1.10 4.82 18.73
C ALA A 222 1.60 5.00 17.28
N CYS A 223 0.77 4.65 16.29
CA CYS A 223 1.06 4.91 14.88
C CYS A 223 1.17 6.41 14.60
N GLU A 224 0.26 7.24 15.12
CA GLU A 224 0.31 8.70 14.97
C GLU A 224 1.60 9.30 15.56
N VAL A 225 2.01 8.87 16.76
CA VAL A 225 3.23 9.35 17.44
C VAL A 225 4.50 8.95 16.68
N THR A 226 4.52 7.78 16.07
CA THR A 226 5.70 7.22 15.39
C THR A 226 5.71 7.47 13.89
N ALA A 227 4.64 8.10 13.37
CA ALA A 227 4.47 8.34 11.95
C ALA A 227 5.60 9.20 11.38
N ARG A 228 6.11 8.79 10.24
CA ARG A 228 6.98 9.60 9.39
C ARG A 228 6.20 10.07 8.18
N THR A 229 6.41 11.32 7.79
CA THR A 229 5.79 11.90 6.59
C THR A 229 6.85 12.03 5.49
N LEU A 230 6.59 11.42 4.35
CA LEU A 230 7.45 11.42 3.16
C LEU A 230 6.83 12.33 2.10
N CYS A 231 7.43 13.50 1.86
CA CYS A 231 7.08 14.37 0.75
C CYS A 231 7.92 13.96 -0.47
N LEU A 232 7.28 13.28 -1.43
CA LEU A 232 7.98 12.66 -2.56
C LEU A 232 8.22 13.65 -3.69
N ASN A 233 9.44 13.66 -4.21
CA ASN A 233 9.80 14.36 -5.43
C ASN A 233 9.65 13.44 -6.65
N PRO A 234 9.44 14.00 -7.85
CA PRO A 234 9.51 13.24 -9.09
C PRO A 234 10.80 12.42 -9.18
N GLY A 235 10.67 11.11 -9.43
CA GLY A 235 11.77 10.16 -9.42
C GLY A 235 12.04 9.49 -8.06
N ASP A 236 11.35 9.89 -6.99
CA ASP A 236 11.37 9.15 -5.74
C ASP A 236 10.42 7.95 -5.81
N LEU A 237 10.96 6.76 -5.53
CA LEU A 237 10.21 5.53 -5.36
C LEU A 237 10.25 5.09 -3.89
N VAL A 238 9.09 4.77 -3.34
CA VAL A 238 8.93 4.23 -2.00
C VAL A 238 8.53 2.77 -2.08
N ILE A 239 9.20 1.93 -1.31
CA ILE A 239 8.84 0.53 -1.06
C ILE A 239 8.39 0.44 0.40
N ILE A 240 7.16 0.02 0.63
CA ILE A 240 6.57 -0.21 1.95
C ILE A 240 6.45 -1.71 2.16
N ASP A 241 7.00 -2.23 3.26
CA ASP A 241 6.73 -3.59 3.73
C ASP A 241 5.36 -3.60 4.41
N ASN A 242 4.35 -3.99 3.63
CA ASN A 242 2.94 -3.91 4.00
C ASN A 242 2.61 -4.84 5.19
N ARG A 243 3.47 -5.81 5.49
CA ARG A 243 3.30 -6.72 6.61
C ARG A 243 3.61 -6.05 7.94
N VAL A 244 4.50 -5.06 7.98
CA VAL A 244 4.99 -4.46 9.24
C VAL A 244 4.80 -2.94 9.31
N THR A 245 4.21 -2.34 8.28
CA THR A 245 4.03 -0.89 8.18
C THR A 245 2.64 -0.56 7.65
N VAL A 246 1.94 0.32 8.36
CA VAL A 246 0.72 0.96 7.86
C VAL A 246 1.07 2.28 7.18
N HIS A 247 0.30 2.66 6.17
CA HIS A 247 0.46 3.94 5.48
C HIS A 247 -0.84 4.71 5.36
N GLY A 248 -0.68 6.01 5.10
CA GLY A 248 -1.75 6.96 4.93
C GLY A 248 -1.25 8.17 4.14
N ARG A 249 -2.00 9.26 4.17
CA ARG A 249 -1.61 10.50 3.48
C ARG A 249 -2.20 11.70 4.19
N THR A 250 -1.46 12.80 4.23
CA THR A 250 -2.01 14.10 4.64
C THR A 250 -3.07 14.59 3.65
N ALA A 251 -3.88 15.55 4.09
CA ALA A 251 -4.74 16.30 3.19
C ALA A 251 -3.90 17.18 2.24
N PHE A 252 -4.45 17.47 1.08
CA PHE A 252 -3.91 18.46 0.13
C PHE A 252 -5.01 19.03 -0.74
N HIS A 253 -4.71 20.06 -1.54
CA HIS A 253 -5.69 20.75 -2.38
C HIS A 253 -5.36 20.54 -3.86
N PRO A 254 -6.06 19.62 -4.56
CA PRO A 254 -5.96 19.50 -6.00
C PRO A 254 -6.42 20.78 -6.70
N ARG A 255 -5.78 21.14 -7.81
CA ARG A 255 -6.16 22.28 -8.66
C ARG A 255 -6.99 21.86 -9.87
N CYS A 256 -6.99 20.58 -10.20
CA CYS A 256 -7.69 20.00 -11.34
C CYS A 256 -7.27 20.63 -12.68
N ASP A 257 -6.02 21.08 -12.77
CA ASP A 257 -5.44 21.81 -13.91
C ASP A 257 -4.55 20.93 -14.81
N GLY A 258 -4.49 19.63 -14.52
CA GLY A 258 -3.61 18.69 -15.20
C GLY A 258 -2.16 18.70 -14.70
N ALA A 259 -1.83 19.45 -13.66
CA ALA A 259 -0.52 19.47 -13.03
C ALA A 259 -0.54 18.93 -11.58
N ASP A 260 -1.65 18.34 -11.16
CA ASP A 260 -1.80 17.74 -9.83
C ASP A 260 -0.84 16.58 -9.55
N ARG A 261 -0.74 16.25 -8.26
CA ARG A 261 0.03 15.11 -7.75
C ARG A 261 -0.28 13.82 -8.50
N TRP A 262 0.76 13.14 -8.94
CA TRP A 262 0.68 11.88 -9.66
C TRP A 262 1.73 10.90 -9.15
N LEU A 263 1.26 9.82 -8.52
CA LEU A 263 2.08 8.63 -8.29
C LEU A 263 1.59 7.48 -9.17
N GLN A 264 2.50 6.58 -9.54
CA GLN A 264 2.16 5.25 -10.02
C GLN A 264 2.45 4.22 -8.94
N ARG A 265 1.57 3.23 -8.80
CA ARG A 265 1.63 2.19 -7.76
C ARG A 265 1.53 0.80 -8.36
N THR A 266 2.30 -0.14 -7.80
CA THR A 266 2.18 -1.59 -8.02
C THR A 266 2.34 -2.32 -6.71
N TYR A 267 1.68 -3.46 -6.61
CA TYR A 267 1.82 -4.37 -5.50
C TYR A 267 2.75 -5.53 -5.82
N VAL A 268 3.36 -6.10 -4.80
CA VAL A 268 4.25 -7.24 -4.93
C VAL A 268 3.87 -8.33 -3.95
N THR A 269 3.93 -9.58 -4.40
CA THR A 269 4.01 -10.74 -3.51
C THR A 269 5.37 -11.41 -3.63
N THR A 270 5.89 -11.88 -2.51
CA THR A 270 7.14 -12.63 -2.40
C THR A 270 7.01 -14.08 -2.86
N ASP A 271 5.78 -14.61 -2.92
CA ASP A 271 5.47 -15.99 -3.25
C ASP A 271 4.14 -16.08 -4.03
N LEU A 272 4.23 -15.81 -5.34
CA LEU A 272 3.08 -15.80 -6.25
C LEU A 272 2.32 -17.15 -6.31
N PRO A 273 2.98 -18.33 -6.27
CA PRO A 273 2.30 -19.62 -6.17
C PRO A 273 1.27 -19.75 -5.03
N ARG A 274 1.46 -19.08 -3.89
CA ARG A 274 0.50 -19.15 -2.76
C ARG A 274 -0.90 -18.67 -3.07
N SER A 275 -1.06 -17.85 -4.11
CA SER A 275 -2.36 -17.34 -4.57
C SER A 275 -2.83 -18.00 -5.86
N ARG A 276 -2.24 -19.14 -6.26
CA ARG A 276 -2.50 -19.77 -7.57
C ARG A 276 -3.96 -20.07 -7.82
N ASP A 277 -4.67 -20.47 -6.78
CA ASP A 277 -6.09 -20.79 -6.82
C ASP A 277 -6.96 -19.53 -7.05
N HIS A 278 -6.46 -18.34 -6.72
CA HIS A 278 -7.12 -17.04 -6.97
C HIS A 278 -6.73 -16.41 -8.32
N ARG A 279 -5.81 -17.01 -9.09
CA ARG A 279 -5.22 -16.44 -10.32
C ARG A 279 -5.53 -17.30 -11.56
N PRO A 280 -6.56 -16.96 -12.35
CA PRO A 280 -6.83 -17.64 -13.62
C PRO A 280 -5.61 -17.64 -14.54
N HIS A 281 -5.39 -18.76 -15.24
CA HIS A 281 -4.29 -18.94 -16.20
C HIS A 281 -2.88 -18.67 -15.63
N ASP A 282 -2.70 -18.78 -14.30
CA ASP A 282 -1.45 -18.44 -13.62
C ASP A 282 -0.97 -17.00 -13.88
N GLY A 283 -1.89 -16.08 -14.18
CA GLY A 283 -1.57 -14.67 -14.39
C GLY A 283 -1.27 -13.91 -13.09
N HIS A 284 -0.97 -12.62 -13.19
CA HIS A 284 -0.63 -11.76 -12.03
C HIS A 284 -1.85 -11.13 -11.32
N VAL A 285 -3.06 -11.44 -11.77
CA VAL A 285 -4.29 -10.80 -11.32
C VAL A 285 -5.13 -11.78 -10.50
N LEU A 286 -5.38 -11.43 -9.23
CA LEU A 286 -6.28 -12.16 -8.36
C LEU A 286 -7.71 -11.81 -8.72
N ALA A 287 -8.50 -12.81 -9.09
CA ALA A 287 -9.86 -12.63 -9.60
C ALA A 287 -10.95 -12.86 -8.55
N ARG A 288 -10.57 -13.43 -7.40
CA ARG A 288 -11.40 -13.71 -6.23
C ARG A 288 -10.58 -13.38 -4.99
#